data_AF-A0A8S2TTY8-F1
#
_entry.id   AF-A0A8S2TTY8-F1
#
_cell.length_a   1.000
_cell.length_b   1.000
_cell.length_c   1.000
_cell.angle_alpha   90.00
_cell.angle_beta   90.00
_cell.angle_gamma   90.00
#
_symmetry.space_group_name_H-M   'P 1'
#
loop_
_entity.id
_entity.type
_entity.pdbx_description
1 polymer ?
#
loop_
_entity_poly.entity_id
_entity_poly.type
_entity_poly.pdbx_seq_one_letter_code
_entity_poly.pdbx_strand_id
1 'polypeptide(L)' 'MDSKEYKKTLDFFDQQSHSCTDFEINLALKACISLNEYQCGMNIQKTLSQNSLNNPYIQATLTQFY' A
#
# COMPACT_ATOMS: atom_id res chain seq x y z
N MET A 1 -6.27 -12.03 8.99
CA MET A 1 -5.63 -10.72 9.22
C MET A 1 -6.75 -9.75 9.53
N ASP A 2 -6.79 -9.28 10.77
CA ASP A 2 -7.87 -8.47 11.30
C ASP A 2 -7.81 -7.06 10.69
N SER A 3 -8.96 -6.53 10.28
CA SER A 3 -9.10 -5.19 9.71
C SER A 3 -8.47 -4.07 10.56
N LYS A 4 -8.27 -4.32 11.87
CA LYS A 4 -7.55 -3.42 12.78
C LYS A 4 -6.07 -3.29 12.49
N GLU A 5 -5.38 -4.37 12.11
CA GLU A 5 -3.96 -4.31 11.79
C GLU A 5 -3.73 -3.51 10.51
N TYR A 6 -4.58 -3.72 9.52
CA TYR A 6 -4.56 -2.99 8.26
C TYR A 6 -4.78 -1.49 8.42
N LYS A 7 -5.73 -1.07 9.26
CA LYS A 7 -5.89 0.36 9.58
C LYS A 7 -4.68 0.95 10.28
N LYS A 8 -4.05 0.21 11.20
CA LYS A 8 -2.80 0.64 11.84
C LYS A 8 -1.67 0.80 10.84
N THR A 9 -1.54 -0.12 9.89
CA THR A 9 -0.52 -0.05 8.83
C THR A 9 -0.74 1.20 7.96
N LEU A 10 -1.99 1.51 7.62
CA LEU A 10 -2.32 2.71 6.83
C LEU A 10 -2.04 4.01 7.61
N ASP A 11 -2.39 4.07 8.89
CA ASP A 11 -2.10 5.23 9.75
C ASP A 11 -0.58 5.45 9.89
N PHE A 12 0.18 4.36 10.01
CA PHE A 12 1.65 4.40 10.07
C PHE A 12 2.27 4.85 8.72
N PHE A 13 1.67 4.43 7.60
CA PHE A 13 2.08 4.84 6.26
C PHE A 13 1.83 6.34 6.03
N ASP A 14 0.70 6.87 6.50
CA ASP A 14 0.38 8.30 6.40
C ASP A 14 1.31 9.17 7.26
N GLN A 15 1.69 8.66 8.45
CA GLN A 15 2.63 9.35 9.35
C GLN A 15 4.08 9.29 8.85
N GLN A 16 4.49 8.27 8.10
CA GLN A 16 5.82 8.18 7.51
C GLN A 16 5.92 9.02 6.23
N SER A 17 6.04 10.33 6.40
CA SER A 17 6.09 11.30 5.30
C SER A 17 7.38 11.26 4.44
N HIS A 18 8.39 10.41 4.75
CA HIS A 18 9.71 10.56 4.12
C HIS A 18 10.45 9.33 3.58
N SER A 19 10.07 8.07 3.83
CA SER A 19 10.66 6.90 3.13
C SER A 19 9.93 5.63 3.54
N CYS A 20 8.78 5.36 2.94
CA CYS A 20 8.18 4.03 3.06
C CYS A 20 8.98 3.05 2.21
N THR A 21 9.33 1.90 2.79
CA THR A 21 9.99 0.83 2.06
C THR A 21 9.01 0.13 1.10
N ASP A 22 9.54 -0.52 0.06
CA ASP A 22 8.71 -1.30 -0.87
C ASP A 22 7.87 -2.38 -0.16
N PHE A 23 8.38 -2.89 0.97
CA PHE A 23 7.64 -3.82 1.82
C PHE A 23 6.42 -3.17 2.47
N GLU A 24 6.58 -1.98 3.07
CA GLU A 24 5.49 -1.24 3.71
C GLU A 24 4.44 -0.82 2.69
N ILE A 25 4.86 -0.37 1.51
CA ILE A 25 3.97 -0.07 0.38
C ILE A 25 3.15 -1.31 0.00
N ASN A 26 3.82 -2.45 -0.18
CA ASN A 26 3.16 -3.68 -0.58
C ASN A 26 2.15 -4.15 0.48
N LEU A 27 2.49 -4.00 1.76
CA LEU A 27 1.62 -4.32 2.87
C LEU A 27 0.40 -3.37 2.93
N ALA A 28 0.62 -2.07 2.70
CA ALA A 28 -0.44 -1.07 2.64
C ALA A 28 -1.40 -1.31 1.47
N LEU A 29 -0.90 -1.68 0.29
CA LEU A 29 -1.77 -2.07 -0.83
C LEU A 29 -2.60 -3.33 -0.52
N LYS A 30 -2.01 -4.35 0.08
CA LYS A 30 -2.75 -5.55 0.55
C LYS A 30 -3.79 -5.21 1.60
N ALA A 31 -3.48 -4.25 2.48
CA ALA A 31 -4.42 -3.72 3.46
C ALA A 31 -5.62 -3.07 2.76
N CYS A 32 -5.38 -2.24 1.75
CA CYS A 32 -6.45 -1.61 0.97
C CYS A 32 -7.34 -2.63 0.27
N ILE A 33 -6.76 -3.65 -0.38
CA ILE A 33 -7.50 -4.75 -1.02
C ILE A 33 -8.39 -5.47 0.01
N SER A 34 -7.79 -5.85 1.14
CA SER A 34 -8.49 -6.62 2.19
C SER A 34 -9.59 -5.82 2.89
N LEU A 35 -9.42 -4.50 2.98
CA LEU A 35 -10.41 -3.58 3.55
C LEU A 35 -11.41 -3.06 2.52
N ASN A 36 -11.26 -3.40 1.24
CA ASN A 36 -12.05 -2.83 0.13
C ASN A 36 -11.96 -1.29 0.05
N GLU A 37 -10.84 -0.72 0.53
CA GLU A 37 -10.56 0.71 0.58
C GLU A 37 -9.88 1.16 -0.72
N TYR A 38 -10.63 1.15 -1.83
CA TYR A 38 -10.11 1.49 -3.17
C TYR A 38 -9.50 2.89 -3.24
N GLN A 39 -10.12 3.86 -2.56
CA GLN A 39 -9.62 5.24 -2.52
C GLN A 39 -8.21 5.30 -1.92
N CYS A 40 -7.97 4.51 -0.88
CA CYS A 40 -6.69 4.43 -0.20
C CYS A 40 -5.62 3.75 -1.08
N GLY A 41 -5.97 2.64 -1.74
CA GLY A 41 -5.07 1.97 -2.68
C GLY A 41 -4.63 2.87 -3.85
N MET A 42 -5.56 3.66 -4.40
CA MET A 42 -5.22 4.65 -5.44
C MET A 42 -4.33 5.78 -4.92
N ASN A 43 -4.53 6.25 -3.69
CA ASN A 43 -3.68 7.29 -3.10
C ASN A 43 -2.25 6.76 -2.90
N ILE A 44 -2.10 5.53 -2.41
CA ILE A 44 -0.79 4.88 -2.26
C ILE A 44 -0.12 4.74 -3.63
N GLN A 45 -0.87 4.30 -4.65
CA GLN A 45 -0.32 4.18 -6.01
C GLN A 45 0.18 5.53 -6.55
N LYS A 46 -0.51 6.63 -6.24
CA LYS A 46 -0.09 7.99 -6.64
C LYS A 46 1.13 8.50 -5.90
N THR A 47 1.34 8.08 -4.65
CA THR A 47 2.52 8.46 -3.86
C THR A 47 3.72 7.55 -4.13
N LEU A 48 3.55 6.48 -4.91
CA LEU A 48 4.66 5.62 -5.29
C LEU A 48 5.70 6.34 -6.13
N SER A 49 6.96 6.17 -5.73
CA SER A 49 8.09 6.55 -6.55
C SER A 49 8.31 5.52 -7.67
N GLN A 50 8.92 5.95 -8.77
CA GLN A 50 9.12 5.16 -9.98
C GLN A 50 9.96 3.89 -9.73
N ASN A 51 10.85 3.92 -8.73
CA ASN A 51 11.62 2.77 -8.28
C ASN A 51 10.72 1.70 -7.64
N SER A 52 9.80 2.11 -6.76
CA SER A 52 8.85 1.20 -6.12
C SER A 52 7.83 0.62 -7.10
N LEU A 53 7.43 1.38 -8.13
CA LEU A 53 6.58 0.87 -9.22
C LEU A 53 7.26 -0.22 -10.06
N ASN A 54 8.58 -0.23 -10.12
CA ASN A 54 9.36 -1.29 -10.78
C ASN A 54 9.59 -2.52 -9.87
N ASN A 55 9.13 -2.48 -8.62
CA ASN A 55 9.24 -3.63 -7.74
C ASN A 55 8.21 -4.71 -8.14
N PRO A 56 8.63 -5.94 -8.47
CA PRO A 56 7.73 -7.00 -8.91
C PRO A 56 6.68 -7.38 -7.86
N TYR A 57 6.99 -7.24 -6.57
CA TYR A 57 6.03 -7.52 -5.50
C TYR A 57 4.91 -6.47 -5.46
N ILE A 58 5.24 -5.19 -5.71
CA ILE A 58 4.26 -4.11 -5.76
C ILE A 58 3.40 -4.26 -7.02
N GLN A 59 4.00 -4.58 -8.16
CA GLN A 59 3.25 -4.82 -9.40
C GLN A 59 2.27 -6.00 -9.30
N ALA A 60 2.69 -7.10 -8.67
CA ALA A 60 1.81 -8.25 -8.43
C ALA A 60 0.59 -7.86 -7.58
N THR A 61 0.80 -7.05 -6.53
CA THR A 61 -0.28 -6.58 -5.66
C THR A 61 -1.16 -5.53 -6.34
N LEU A 62 -0.61 -4.63 -7.15
CA LEU A 62 -1.39 -3.71 -7.98
C LEU A 62 -2.25 -4.47 -9.00
N THR A 63 -1.74 -5.56 -9.56
CA THR A 63 -2.51 -6.44 -10.45
C THR A 63 -3.66 -7.14 -9.72
N GLN A 64 -3.50 -7.46 -8.43
CA GLN A 64 -4.60 -7.97 -7.61
C GLN A 64 -5.59 -6.89 -7.18
N PHE A 65 -5.17 -5.62 -7.17
CA PHE A 65 -6.00 -4.49 -6.79
C PHE A 65 -6.96 -4.04 -7.90
N TYR A 66 -6.55 -4.18 -9.16
CA TYR A 66 -7.36 -3.89 -10.36
C TYR A 66 -8.15 -5.12 -10.83
#